data_AF-A0A3A0FXZ6-F1
#
_entry.id   AF-A0A3A0FXZ6-F1
#
_cell.length_a   1.000
_cell.length_b   1.000
_cell.length_c   1.000
_cell.angle_alpha   90.00
_cell.angle_beta   90.00
_cell.angle_gamma   90.00
#
_symmetry.space_group_name_H-M   'P 1'
#
loop_
_entity.id
_entity.type
_entity.pdbx_description
1 polymer ?
#
loop_
_entity_poly.entity_id
_entity_poly.type
_entity_poly.pdbx_seq_one_letter_code
_entity_poly.pdbx_strand_id
1 'polypeptide(L)'
;MINPVIDFEAYNLFDLPKTTGTPERRLLLAVLERAILDYVGNDAVECKAAEEWLFSESDEEEMDEFTFLWVCQQLDLNAKQIAATIKRMPRRGKHKVAPWYFAKGHFAKEEEGNSKSQVVTRKVVGTLSA
;
A
#
# COMPACT_ATOMS: atom_id res chain seq x y z
N MET A 1 -0.24 -19.82 -17.65
CA MET A 1 0.19 -19.23 -16.37
C MET A 1 -0.10 -17.75 -16.44
N ILE A 2 -0.97 -17.23 -15.57
CA ILE A 2 -1.37 -15.82 -15.53
C ILE A 2 -0.46 -15.14 -14.51
N ASN A 3 0.45 -14.28 -14.94
CA ASN A 3 1.21 -13.42 -14.03
C ASN A 3 0.22 -12.41 -13.43
N PRO A 4 0.04 -12.34 -12.11
CA PRO A 4 -0.70 -11.24 -11.52
C PRO A 4 0.11 -9.97 -11.79
N VAL A 5 -0.42 -9.09 -12.62
CA VAL A 5 0.09 -7.73 -12.77
C VAL A 5 -0.18 -7.05 -11.43
N ILE A 6 0.83 -7.04 -10.55
CA ILE A 6 0.75 -6.32 -9.29
C ILE A 6 0.88 -4.83 -9.64
N ASP A 7 -0.18 -4.09 -9.39
CA ASP A 7 -0.21 -2.64 -9.53
C ASP A 7 0.79 -2.03 -8.54
N PHE A 8 1.87 -1.47 -9.09
CA PHE A 8 2.95 -0.83 -8.31
C PHE A 8 2.47 0.43 -7.57
N GLU A 9 1.35 1.04 -7.99
CA GLU A 9 0.74 2.14 -7.23
C GLU A 9 0.06 1.61 -5.97
N ALA A 10 -0.64 0.48 -6.05
CA ALA A 10 -1.19 -0.19 -4.88
C ALA A 10 -0.09 -0.62 -3.88
N TYR A 11 1.13 -0.89 -4.38
CA TYR A 11 2.29 -1.30 -3.59
C TYR A 11 2.92 -0.14 -2.78
N ASN A 12 2.87 1.09 -3.30
CA ASN A 12 3.47 2.26 -2.66
C ASN A 12 2.43 3.20 -2.03
N LEU A 13 1.15 2.87 -2.09
CA LEU A 13 0.06 3.70 -1.57
C LEU A 13 0.23 4.05 -0.08
N PHE A 14 0.81 3.13 0.70
CA PHE A 14 0.89 3.24 2.17
C PHE A 14 2.29 3.61 2.71
N ASP A 15 3.36 3.42 1.92
CA ASP A 15 4.75 3.41 2.42
C ASP A 15 5.59 4.63 1.97
N LEU A 16 4.99 5.66 1.37
CA LEU A 16 5.71 6.86 0.92
C LEU A 16 6.20 7.72 2.13
N PRO A 17 7.52 7.82 2.38
CA PRO A 17 8.05 8.58 3.49
C PRO A 17 7.89 10.09 3.22
N LYS A 18 7.21 10.79 4.15
CA LYS A 18 6.82 12.22 4.12
C LYS A 18 5.47 12.58 3.49
N THR A 19 4.69 11.61 3.01
CA THR A 19 3.32 11.87 2.48
C THR A 19 2.20 11.36 3.38
N THR A 20 2.51 10.55 4.41
CA THR A 20 1.53 9.91 5.32
C THR A 20 0.72 10.86 6.21
N GLY A 21 0.79 12.17 5.96
CA GLY A 21 -0.10 13.16 6.56
C GLY A 21 0.13 13.39 8.06
N THR A 22 -0.85 14.08 8.66
CA THR A 22 -0.92 14.42 10.09
C THR A 22 -1.02 13.15 10.96
N PRO A 23 -0.75 13.23 12.28
CA PRO A 23 -0.91 12.09 13.19
C PRO A 23 -2.28 11.40 13.10
N GLU A 24 -3.34 12.17 12.87
CA GLU A 24 -4.71 11.69 12.71
C GLU A 24 -4.83 10.81 11.45
N ARG A 25 -4.29 11.24 10.31
CA ARG A 25 -4.31 10.42 9.08
C ARG A 25 -3.53 9.12 9.25
N ARG A 26 -2.41 9.15 9.98
CA ARG A 26 -1.65 7.94 10.30
C ARG A 26 -2.43 6.96 11.17
N LEU A 27 -3.21 7.47 12.13
CA LEU A 27 -4.09 6.65 12.94
C LEU A 27 -5.17 5.99 12.08
N LEU A 28 -5.81 6.74 11.18
CA LEU A 28 -6.84 6.20 10.29
C LEU A 28 -6.27 5.14 9.34
N LEU A 29 -5.07 5.37 8.81
CA LEU A 29 -4.34 4.37 8.02
C LEU A 29 -4.09 3.10 8.83
N ALA A 30 -3.59 3.22 10.06
CA ALA A 30 -3.32 2.07 10.91
C ALA A 30 -4.60 1.28 11.25
N VAL A 31 -5.73 1.95 11.44
CA VAL A 31 -7.04 1.29 11.64
C VAL A 31 -7.44 0.51 10.39
N LEU A 32 -7.34 1.13 9.21
CA LEU A 32 -7.65 0.46 7.94
C LEU A 32 -6.73 -0.74 7.70
N GLU A 33 -5.43 -0.59 7.91
CA GLU A 33 -4.45 -1.67 7.79
C GLU A 33 -4.76 -2.83 8.75
N ARG A 34 -5.13 -2.53 10.01
CA ARG A 34 -5.50 -3.55 10.99
C ARG A 34 -6.73 -4.33 10.53
N ALA A 35 -7.77 -3.64 10.07
CA ALA A 35 -8.99 -4.26 9.56
C ALA A 35 -8.71 -5.15 8.34
N ILE A 36 -7.86 -4.69 7.41
CA ILE A 36 -7.43 -5.50 6.27
C ILE A 36 -6.71 -6.77 6.75
N LEU A 37 -5.79 -6.64 7.71
CA LEU A 37 -5.03 -7.77 8.27
C LEU A 37 -5.93 -8.79 8.99
N ASP A 38 -6.95 -8.32 9.70
CA ASP A 38 -7.95 -9.18 10.34
C ASP A 38 -8.80 -9.91 9.30
N TYR A 39 -9.28 -9.19 8.28
CA TYR A 39 -10.03 -9.79 7.19
C TYR A 39 -9.23 -10.90 6.52
N VAL A 40 -8.06 -10.61 5.98
CA VAL A 40 -7.23 -11.62 5.28
C VAL A 40 -6.58 -12.65 6.21
N GLY A 41 -6.74 -12.49 7.52
CA GLY A 41 -6.16 -13.32 8.56
C GLY A 41 -6.74 -14.74 8.63
N ASN A 42 -6.42 -15.43 9.74
CA ASN A 42 -6.81 -16.83 9.97
C ASN A 42 -7.79 -17.00 11.12
N ASP A 43 -7.98 -15.96 11.94
CA ASP A 43 -8.96 -15.99 13.02
C ASP A 43 -10.34 -15.72 12.42
N ALA A 44 -11.25 -16.68 12.55
CA ALA A 44 -12.59 -16.58 11.97
C ALA A 44 -13.44 -15.50 12.64
N VAL A 45 -13.21 -15.21 13.93
CA VAL A 45 -13.94 -14.19 14.67
C VAL A 45 -13.45 -12.81 14.23
N GLU A 46 -12.14 -12.59 14.18
CA GLU A 46 -11.56 -11.33 13.71
C GLU A 46 -11.91 -11.09 12.22
N CYS A 47 -11.83 -12.13 11.39
CA CYS A 47 -12.19 -12.04 9.98
C CYS A 47 -13.63 -11.60 9.77
N LYS A 48 -14.58 -12.20 10.51
CA LYS A 48 -15.99 -11.85 10.39
C LYS A 48 -16.27 -10.42 10.86
N ALA A 49 -15.68 -10.01 11.98
CA ALA A 49 -15.82 -8.65 12.48
C ALA A 49 -15.24 -7.62 11.51
N ALA A 50 -14.07 -7.91 10.91
CA ALA A 50 -13.48 -7.07 9.89
C ALA A 50 -14.30 -7.04 8.60
N GLU A 51 -14.87 -8.16 8.19
CA GLU A 51 -15.76 -8.23 7.02
C GLU A 51 -17.01 -7.37 7.21
N GLU A 52 -17.63 -7.44 8.39
CA GLU A 52 -18.77 -6.62 8.75
C GLU A 52 -18.42 -5.12 8.71
N TRP A 53 -17.26 -4.73 9.25
CA TRP A 53 -16.83 -3.32 9.23
C TRP A 53 -16.42 -2.82 7.83
N LEU A 54 -15.70 -3.62 7.04
CA LEU A 54 -15.19 -3.25 5.71
C LEU A 54 -16.28 -3.19 4.64
N PHE A 55 -17.34 -3.98 4.79
CA PHE A 55 -18.36 -4.18 3.77
C PHE A 55 -19.79 -4.00 4.29
N SER A 56 -19.96 -3.33 5.43
CA SER A 56 -21.28 -2.93 5.92
C SER A 56 -22.00 -2.13 4.84
N GLU A 57 -23.26 -2.48 4.60
CA GLU A 57 -24.17 -1.68 3.78
C GLU A 57 -24.56 -0.45 4.60
N SER A 58 -23.73 0.59 4.54
CA SER A 58 -24.08 1.92 5.03
C SER A 58 -24.63 2.72 3.87
N ASP A 59 -25.86 3.20 4.01
CA ASP A 59 -26.48 4.10 3.03
C ASP A 59 -25.59 5.34 2.89
N GLU A 60 -25.30 5.76 1.64
CA GLU A 60 -24.40 6.90 1.35
C GLU A 60 -24.87 8.23 2.01
N GLU A 61 -26.13 8.27 2.49
CA GLU A 61 -26.77 9.41 3.16
C GLU A 61 -26.39 9.55 4.65
N GLU A 62 -26.01 8.47 5.33
CA GLU A 62 -25.63 8.46 6.76
C GLU A 62 -24.20 7.91 6.92
N MET A 63 -23.21 8.77 6.64
CA MET A 63 -21.81 8.42 6.83
C MET A 63 -21.38 8.62 8.29
N ASP A 64 -21.64 7.61 9.12
CA ASP A 64 -21.22 7.60 10.52
C ASP A 64 -19.69 7.68 10.67
N GLU A 65 -19.24 8.38 11.72
CA GLU A 65 -17.82 8.51 12.04
C GLU A 65 -17.17 7.15 12.28
N PHE A 66 -15.91 7.00 11.82
CA PHE A 66 -15.12 5.76 11.93
C PHE A 66 -15.68 4.54 11.19
N THR A 67 -16.69 4.70 10.34
CA THR A 67 -17.06 3.68 9.35
C THR A 67 -15.98 3.55 8.27
N PHE A 68 -15.98 2.44 7.53
CA PHE A 68 -15.08 2.25 6.40
C PHE A 68 -15.21 3.38 5.35
N LEU A 69 -16.44 3.79 5.00
CA LEU A 69 -16.69 4.90 4.07
C LEU A 69 -16.09 6.20 4.59
N TRP A 70 -16.32 6.52 5.86
CA TRP A 70 -15.76 7.71 6.50
C TRP A 70 -14.23 7.70 6.50
N VAL A 71 -13.62 6.57 6.88
CA VAL A 71 -12.15 6.42 6.88
C VAL A 71 -11.59 6.61 5.47
N CYS A 72 -12.22 6.03 4.45
CA CYS A 72 -11.81 6.24 3.06
C CYS A 72 -11.93 7.71 2.66
N GLN A 73 -13.00 8.42 3.04
CA GLN A 73 -13.15 9.85 2.77
C GLN A 73 -12.03 10.67 3.42
N GLN A 74 -11.74 10.46 4.71
CA GLN A 74 -10.69 11.20 5.42
C GLN A 74 -9.28 10.95 4.88
N LEU A 75 -9.09 9.81 4.21
CA LEU A 75 -7.83 9.42 3.58
C LEU A 75 -7.77 9.74 2.08
N ASP A 76 -8.81 10.37 1.52
CA ASP A 76 -8.95 10.66 0.09
C ASP A 76 -8.87 9.40 -0.79
N LEU A 77 -9.40 8.28 -0.28
CA LEU A 77 -9.46 6.99 -0.97
C LEU A 77 -10.83 6.74 -1.57
N ASN A 78 -10.87 6.10 -2.75
CA ASN A 78 -12.11 5.62 -3.34
C ASN A 78 -12.54 4.31 -2.66
N ALA A 79 -13.54 4.38 -1.79
CA ALA A 79 -14.02 3.24 -1.01
C ALA A 79 -14.39 2.02 -1.87
N LYS A 80 -15.03 2.23 -3.04
CA LYS A 80 -15.43 1.14 -3.96
C LYS A 80 -14.20 0.43 -4.53
N GLN A 81 -13.18 1.17 -4.93
CA GLN A 81 -11.92 0.60 -5.43
C GLN A 81 -11.13 -0.13 -4.33
N ILE A 82 -11.06 0.45 -3.13
CA ILE A 82 -10.39 -0.18 -1.98
C ILE A 82 -11.11 -1.47 -1.58
N ALA A 83 -12.43 -1.45 -1.43
CA ALA A 83 -13.21 -2.64 -1.11
C ALA A 83 -13.04 -3.76 -2.15
N ALA A 84 -13.10 -3.42 -3.44
CA ALA A 84 -12.86 -4.38 -4.52
C ALA A 84 -11.43 -4.94 -4.52
N THR A 85 -10.45 -4.16 -4.04
CA THR A 85 -9.06 -4.60 -3.91
C THR A 85 -8.91 -5.55 -2.73
N ILE A 86 -9.46 -5.20 -1.57
CA ILE A 86 -9.43 -6.04 -0.37
C ILE A 86 -10.12 -7.40 -0.63
N LYS A 87 -11.28 -7.42 -1.30
CA LYS A 87 -11.98 -8.67 -1.68
C LYS A 87 -11.15 -9.61 -2.55
N ARG A 88 -10.20 -9.09 -3.32
CA ARG A 88 -9.31 -9.88 -4.19
C ARG A 88 -8.03 -10.34 -3.48
N MET A 89 -7.77 -9.89 -2.25
CA MET A 89 -6.57 -10.27 -1.53
C MET A 89 -6.59 -11.75 -1.17
N PRO A 90 -5.45 -12.46 -1.33
CA PRO A 90 -5.36 -13.85 -0.90
C PRO A 90 -5.45 -13.94 0.62
N ARG A 91 -6.24 -14.90 1.12
CA ARG A 91 -6.24 -15.24 2.55
C ARG A 91 -4.86 -15.76 2.93
N ARG A 92 -4.40 -15.45 4.16
CA ARG A 92 -3.06 -15.81 4.66
C ARG A 92 -2.79 -17.32 4.66
N GLY A 93 -3.84 -18.13 4.73
CA GLY A 93 -3.73 -19.59 4.86
C GLY A 93 -2.95 -19.96 6.13
N LYS A 94 -2.37 -21.16 6.22
CA LYS A 94 -1.71 -21.61 7.47
C LYS A 94 -0.43 -20.83 7.85
N HIS A 95 0.03 -19.90 7.02
CA HIS A 95 1.27 -19.17 7.28
C HIS A 95 1.04 -17.95 8.18
N LYS A 96 1.87 -17.79 9.22
CA LYS A 96 1.82 -16.65 10.16
C LYS A 96 2.30 -15.32 9.55
N VAL A 97 2.84 -15.36 8.34
CA VAL A 97 3.39 -14.18 7.66
C VAL A 97 2.52 -13.89 6.45
N ALA A 98 2.18 -12.61 6.27
CA ALA A 98 1.32 -12.20 5.18
C ALA A 98 2.10 -12.33 3.86
N PRO A 99 1.53 -12.94 2.80
CA PRO A 99 2.25 -13.18 1.55
C PRO A 99 2.96 -11.94 0.97
N TRP A 100 2.39 -10.74 1.14
CA TRP A 100 2.96 -9.49 0.65
C TRP A 100 4.16 -8.95 1.45
N TYR A 101 4.42 -9.45 2.67
CA TYR A 101 5.65 -9.10 3.39
C TYR A 101 6.91 -9.66 2.72
N PHE A 102 6.78 -10.78 1.98
CA PHE A 102 7.91 -11.36 1.24
C PHE A 102 8.24 -10.59 -0.04
N ALA A 103 7.28 -9.83 -0.58
CA ALA A 103 7.53 -8.95 -1.71
C ALA A 103 8.57 -7.87 -1.36
N LYS A 104 8.59 -7.39 -0.11
CA LYS A 104 9.48 -6.31 0.36
C LYS A 104 10.98 -6.60 0.21
N GLY A 105 11.40 -7.87 0.20
CA GLY A 105 12.82 -8.27 0.09
C GLY A 105 13.34 -8.48 -1.33
N HIS A 106 12.46 -8.72 -2.31
CA HIS A 106 12.88 -8.96 -3.70
C HIS A 106 13.09 -7.67 -4.50
N PHE A 107 12.45 -6.56 -4.12
CA PHE A 107 12.56 -5.27 -4.83
C PHE A 107 13.72 -4.39 -4.34
N ALA A 108 14.24 -4.61 -3.14
CA ALA A 108 15.37 -3.84 -2.60
C ALA A 108 16.71 -4.14 -3.32
N LYS A 109 16.81 -5.23 -4.10
CA LYS A 109 18.03 -5.60 -4.83
C LYS A 109 18.13 -5.04 -6.24
N GLU A 110 17.05 -4.51 -6.82
CA GLU A 110 17.09 -3.92 -8.17
C GLU A 110 17.49 -2.44 -8.18
N GLU A 111 17.28 -1.71 -7.08
CA GLU A 111 17.63 -0.29 -6.98
C GLU A 111 19.15 -0.02 -6.85
N GLU A 112 19.94 -0.98 -6.37
CA GLU A 112 21.40 -0.80 -6.25
C GLU A 112 22.16 -0.91 -7.59
N GLY A 113 21.48 -1.32 -8.67
CA GLY A 113 22.07 -1.53 -9.98
C GLY A 113 22.08 -0.32 -10.93
N ASN A 114 21.26 0.71 -10.69
CA ASN A 114 20.97 1.73 -11.71
C ASN A 114 21.58 3.13 -11.44
N SER A 115 22.33 3.34 -10.35
CA SER A 115 22.88 4.67 -10.01
C SER A 115 24.36 4.90 -10.36
N LYS A 116 25.01 4.01 -11.12
CA LYS A 116 26.42 4.19 -11.55
C LYS A 116 26.56 4.37 -13.06
N SER A 117 25.99 5.42 -13.63
CA SER A 117 26.43 5.92 -14.95
C SER A 117 25.93 7.35 -15.19
N GLN A 118 26.59 8.33 -14.59
CA GLN A 118 26.76 9.66 -15.19
C GLN A 118 27.92 10.38 -14.50
N VAL A 119 29.15 10.06 -14.90
CA VAL A 119 30.31 10.95 -14.69
C VAL A 119 30.57 11.64 -16.02
N VAL A 120 30.05 12.85 -16.14
CA VAL A 120 30.28 13.77 -17.27
C VAL A 120 31.75 14.16 -17.28
N THR A 121 32.52 13.63 -18.23
CA THR A 121 33.89 14.07 -18.50
C THR A 121 33.89 15.46 -19.16
N ARG A 122 34.24 16.50 -18.40
CA ARG A 122 34.61 17.81 -18.96
C ARG A 122 36.00 17.72 -19.58
N LYS A 123 36.08 17.79 -20.92
CA LYS A 123 37.33 17.88 -21.68
C LYS A 123 37.83 19.33 -21.62
N VAL A 124 38.87 19.59 -20.85
CA VAL A 124 39.55 20.90 -20.82
C VAL A 124 40.41 21.00 -22.08
N VAL A 125 40.09 21.95 -22.95
CA VAL A 125 40.87 22.29 -24.15
C VAL A 125 42.01 23.20 -23.72
N GLY A 126 43.22 22.65 -23.63
CA GLY A 126 44.46 23.41 -23.43
C GLY A 126 45.12 23.70 -24.76
N THR A 127 45.09 24.96 -25.17
CA THR A 127 45.81 25.53 -26.31
C THR A 127 47.29 25.70 -25.92
N LEU A 128 48.21 25.16 -26.72
CA LEU A 128 49.64 25.46 -26.65
C LEU A 128 50.04 26.10 -27.99
N SER A 129 50.35 27.40 -27.95
CA SER A 129 51.09 28.13 -28.98
C SER A 129 52.24 28.87 -28.32
N ALA A 130 53.33 28.95 -29.09
CA ALA A 130 54.63 29.61 -28.87
C ALA A 130 55.73 28.71 -28.31
#